data_AF-A0A7Y2U8A6-F1
#
_entry.id   AF-A0A7Y2U8A6-F1
#
_cell.length_a   1.000
_cell.length_b   1.000
_cell.length_c   1.000
_cell.angle_alpha   90.00
_cell.angle_beta   90.00
_cell.angle_gamma   90.00
#
_symmetry.space_group_name_H-M   'P 1'
#
loop_
_entity.id
_entity.type
_entity.pdbx_description
1 polymer ?
#
loop_
_entity_poly.entity_id
_entity_poly.type
_entity_poly.pdbx_seq_one_letter_code
_entity_poly.pdbx_strand_id
1 'polypeptide(L)'
;MAGASNAQQMEFDNYSLVSGSDLQTGAAYRFSQVAQDVDAIITVDNLYNASLRNIDSDSSSSIGKEGWIPVLAGTGDASDVHFVDFSIVFYANNTNDMVTLGQLTTT
;
A
#
# COMPACT_ATOMS: atom_id res chain seq x y z
N MET A 1 33.41 -9.16 4.34
CA MET A 1 32.24 -8.54 5.00
C MET A 1 31.32 -8.10 3.87
N ALA A 2 30.31 -8.90 3.54
CA ALA A 2 29.36 -8.57 2.47
C ALA A 2 28.50 -7.41 2.97
N GLY A 3 28.55 -6.27 2.29
CA GLY A 3 27.70 -5.13 2.60
C GLY A 3 26.25 -5.50 2.32
N ALA A 4 25.39 -5.36 3.33
CA ALA A 4 23.96 -5.29 3.08
C ALA A 4 23.73 -4.12 2.12
N SER A 5 23.06 -4.37 1.00
CA SER A 5 22.56 -3.26 0.17
C SER A 5 21.67 -2.40 1.08
N ASN A 6 22.00 -1.13 1.26
CA ASN A 6 21.17 -0.15 1.97
C ASN A 6 19.91 0.17 1.16
N ALA A 7 19.14 -0.85 0.75
CA ALA A 7 17.77 -0.65 0.31
C ALA A 7 17.04 0.02 1.46
N GLN A 8 16.51 1.22 1.20
CA GLN A 8 15.68 1.91 2.17
C GLN A 8 14.50 0.97 2.45
N GLN A 9 14.56 0.30 3.60
CA GLN A 9 13.53 -0.63 4.04
C GLN A 9 12.27 0.19 4.27
N MET A 10 11.20 -0.17 3.57
CA MET A 10 9.91 0.46 3.76
C MET A 10 9.07 -0.39 4.69
N GLU A 11 8.33 0.26 5.57
CA GLU A 11 7.40 -0.37 6.51
C GLU A 11 5.99 0.20 6.31
N PHE A 12 5.07 -0.63 5.86
CA PHE A 12 3.65 -0.31 5.78
C PHE A 12 2.99 -0.76 7.08
N ASP A 13 2.62 0.22 7.92
CA ASP A 13 1.92 0.02 9.18
C ASP A 13 1.11 1.29 9.52
N ASN A 14 0.18 1.19 10.47
CA ASN A 14 -0.56 2.31 11.06
C ASN A 14 -1.22 3.23 10.03
N TYR A 15 -1.99 2.67 9.09
CA TYR A 15 -2.70 3.47 8.10
C TYR A 15 -3.92 4.18 8.67
N SER A 16 -4.35 5.24 7.98
CA SER A 16 -5.64 5.89 8.21
C SER A 16 -6.35 6.17 6.89
N LEU A 17 -7.68 6.06 6.87
CA LEU A 17 -8.50 6.47 5.74
C LEU A 17 -8.51 8.00 5.65
N VAL A 18 -8.06 8.55 4.53
CA VAL A 18 -7.96 10.01 4.31
C VAL A 18 -9.02 10.54 3.35
N SER A 19 -9.61 9.69 2.49
CA SER A 19 -10.74 10.05 1.64
C SER A 19 -11.53 8.83 1.18
N GLY A 20 -12.77 9.05 0.73
CA GLY A 20 -13.65 8.00 0.22
C GLY A 20 -14.41 7.28 1.33
N SER A 21 -14.91 6.08 1.01
CA SER A 21 -15.58 5.19 1.97
C SER A 21 -14.75 3.94 2.15
N ASP A 22 -14.60 3.50 3.40
CA ASP A 22 -13.71 2.41 3.74
C ASP A 22 -13.96 1.15 2.89
N LEU A 23 -12.88 0.62 2.33
CA LEU A 23 -12.76 -0.58 1.52
C LEU A 23 -13.51 -0.52 0.18
N GLN A 24 -13.92 0.68 -0.25
CA GLN A 24 -14.62 0.91 -1.51
C GLN A 24 -13.72 1.55 -2.56
N THR A 25 -14.14 1.50 -3.82
CA THR A 25 -13.57 2.32 -4.90
C THR A 25 -13.58 3.80 -4.51
N GLY A 26 -12.44 4.47 -4.71
CA GLY A 26 -12.19 5.85 -4.31
C GLY A 26 -11.70 6.02 -2.87
N ALA A 27 -11.59 4.93 -2.09
CA ALA A 27 -10.94 4.97 -0.77
C ALA A 27 -9.44 5.24 -0.94
N ALA A 28 -8.91 6.18 -0.18
CA ALA A 28 -7.47 6.42 -0.11
C ALA A 28 -6.98 6.31 1.33
N TYR A 29 -5.87 5.59 1.51
CA TYR A 29 -5.28 5.27 2.80
C TYR A 29 -3.88 5.84 2.87
N ARG A 30 -3.61 6.60 3.92
CA ARG A 30 -2.28 7.12 4.21
C ARG A 30 -1.58 6.20 5.19
N PHE A 31 -0.47 5.62 4.75
CA PHE A 31 0.52 4.94 5.59
C PHE A 31 1.58 5.97 5.93
N SER A 32 1.64 6.33 7.21
CA SER A 32 2.57 7.36 7.69
C SER A 32 3.95 6.76 7.93
N GLN A 33 4.99 7.52 7.59
CA GLN A 33 6.39 7.15 7.88
C GLN A 33 6.81 5.78 7.30
N VAL A 34 6.33 5.45 6.09
CA VAL A 34 6.73 4.21 5.41
C VAL A 34 8.22 4.13 5.15
N ALA A 35 8.88 5.29 5.07
CA ALA A 35 10.32 5.41 5.22
C ALA A 35 10.61 6.72 5.97
N GLN A 36 11.89 6.96 6.28
CA GLN A 36 12.29 8.24 6.87
C GLN A 36 11.77 9.42 6.03
N ASP A 37 10.96 10.26 6.67
CA ASP A 37 10.33 11.46 6.10
C ASP A 37 9.46 11.22 4.85
N VAL A 38 8.96 10.00 4.66
CA VAL A 38 8.10 9.62 3.53
C VAL A 38 6.83 8.92 4.01
N ASP A 39 5.69 9.33 3.47
CA ASP A 39 4.41 8.63 3.57
C ASP A 39 4.08 7.93 2.25
N ALA A 40 3.23 6.91 2.28
CA ALA A 40 2.57 6.37 1.10
C ALA A 40 1.07 6.61 1.17
N ILE A 41 0.46 7.01 0.06
CA ILE A 41 -0.98 6.98 -0.11
C ILE A 41 -1.33 5.90 -1.12
N ILE A 42 -2.14 4.95 -0.68
CA ILE A 42 -2.65 3.86 -1.50
C ILE A 42 -4.14 4.12 -1.75
N THR A 43 -4.52 4.16 -3.03
CA THR A 43 -5.89 4.42 -3.46
C THR A 43 -6.48 3.18 -4.11
N VAL A 44 -7.72 2.84 -3.75
CA VAL A 44 -8.51 1.80 -4.40
C VAL A 44 -9.16 2.40 -5.64
N ASP A 45 -8.58 2.19 -6.82
CA ASP A 45 -9.05 2.82 -8.05
C ASP A 45 -10.27 2.10 -8.63
N ASN A 46 -10.34 0.78 -8.48
CA ASN A 46 -11.43 -0.02 -9.01
C ASN A 46 -11.58 -1.36 -8.28
N LEU A 47 -12.83 -1.81 -8.13
CA LEU A 47 -13.19 -3.15 -7.64
C LEU A 47 -14.14 -3.77 -8.67
N TYR A 48 -13.68 -4.77 -9.43
CA TYR A 48 -14.51 -5.44 -10.43
C TYR A 48 -14.74 -6.89 -10.04
N ASN A 49 -16.00 -7.23 -9.76
CA ASN A 49 -16.40 -8.53 -9.19
C ASN A 49 -15.52 -8.91 -7.99
N ALA A 50 -15.08 -7.93 -7.21
CA ALA A 50 -14.18 -8.12 -6.08
C ALA A 50 -14.62 -7.25 -4.91
N SER A 51 -14.21 -7.65 -3.71
CA SER A 51 -14.39 -6.91 -2.47
C SER A 51 -13.08 -6.91 -1.69
N LEU A 52 -12.79 -5.77 -1.05
CA LEU A 52 -11.67 -5.64 -0.13
C LEU A 52 -12.20 -5.93 1.28
N ARG A 53 -11.56 -6.86 1.99
CA ARG A 53 -11.91 -7.23 3.38
C ARG A 53 -11.01 -6.57 4.40
N ASN A 54 -9.79 -6.25 3.99
CA ASN A 54 -8.82 -5.50 4.77
C ASN A 54 -7.87 -4.80 3.78
N ILE A 55 -7.55 -3.53 4.01
CA ILE A 55 -6.57 -2.82 3.19
C ILE A 55 -5.14 -3.27 3.51
N ASP A 56 -4.85 -3.67 4.75
CA ASP A 56 -3.52 -4.17 5.13
C ASP A 56 -3.61 -5.16 6.30
N SER A 57 -3.13 -6.38 6.09
CA SER A 57 -3.19 -7.46 7.07
C SER A 57 -1.82 -7.77 7.67
N ASP A 58 -1.61 -7.36 8.91
CA ASP A 58 -0.45 -7.70 9.75
C ASP A 58 -0.50 -9.15 10.31
N SER A 59 -1.70 -9.74 10.38
CA SER A 59 -1.99 -10.87 11.28
C SER A 59 -1.46 -12.26 10.91
N SER A 60 -0.81 -12.46 9.74
CA SER A 60 -0.42 -13.82 9.31
C SER A 60 0.69 -13.96 8.27
N SER A 61 1.30 -12.86 7.81
CA SER A 61 2.33 -12.96 6.78
C SER A 61 3.72 -13.08 7.40
N SER A 62 4.60 -13.88 6.77
CA SER A 62 6.04 -13.81 7.03
C SER A 62 6.68 -12.53 6.48
N ILE A 63 5.89 -11.69 5.80
CA ILE A 63 6.31 -10.42 5.20
C ILE A 63 6.25 -9.29 6.24
N GLY A 64 5.41 -9.39 7.27
CA GLY A 64 5.35 -8.40 8.34
C GLY A 64 4.94 -7.02 7.84
N LYS A 65 5.58 -5.98 8.40
CA LYS A 65 5.36 -4.58 8.01
C LYS A 65 6.12 -4.22 6.75
N GLU A 66 7.04 -5.06 6.30
CA GLU A 66 7.89 -4.82 5.14
C GLU A 66 7.13 -4.88 3.81
N GLY A 67 5.83 -5.16 3.84
CA GLY A 67 4.95 -5.09 2.68
C GLY A 67 3.54 -4.67 3.05
N TRP A 68 2.86 -4.10 2.06
CA TRP A 68 1.43 -3.83 2.11
C TRP A 68 0.65 -5.05 1.60
N ILE A 69 -0.30 -5.56 2.41
CA ILE A 69 -0.93 -6.87 2.19
C ILE A 69 -2.46 -6.72 2.21
N PRO A 70 -3.08 -6.30 1.08
CA PRO A 70 -4.53 -6.21 0.98
C PRO A 70 -5.16 -7.61 0.95
N VAL A 71 -6.31 -7.76 1.62
CA VAL A 71 -7.08 -9.01 1.65
C VAL A 71 -8.30 -8.87 0.75
N LEU A 72 -8.29 -9.61 -0.36
CA LEU A 72 -9.32 -9.58 -1.38
C LEU A 72 -10.25 -10.79 -1.29
N ALA A 73 -11.50 -10.63 -1.74
CA ALA A 73 -12.39 -11.74 -2.03
C ALA A 73 -13.17 -11.48 -3.33
N GLY A 74 -13.27 -12.50 -4.17
CA GLY A 74 -14.14 -12.48 -5.34
C GLY A 74 -15.62 -12.36 -4.94
N THR A 75 -16.38 -11.63 -5.74
CA THR A 75 -17.83 -11.50 -5.65
C THR A 75 -18.45 -11.94 -6.98
N GLY A 76 -19.66 -12.48 -6.95
CA GLY A 76 -20.32 -13.00 -8.16
C GLY A 76 -19.87 -14.41 -8.55
N ASP A 77 -20.00 -14.74 -9.84
CA ASP A 77 -19.68 -16.06 -10.37
C ASP A 77 -18.17 -16.27 -10.46
N ALA A 78 -17.70 -17.42 -9.97
CA ALA A 78 -16.26 -17.76 -9.95
C ALA A 78 -15.65 -17.95 -11.35
N SER A 79 -16.47 -17.99 -12.40
CA SER A 79 -16.03 -18.05 -13.80
C SER A 79 -15.77 -16.67 -14.41
N ASP A 80 -16.15 -15.59 -13.73
CA ASP A 80 -15.96 -14.24 -14.22
C ASP A 80 -14.51 -13.75 -13.99
N VAL A 81 -14.18 -12.63 -14.62
CA VAL A 81 -12.94 -11.91 -14.30
C VAL A 81 -13.13 -11.18 -12.97
N HIS A 82 -12.15 -11.32 -12.08
CA HIS A 82 -12.08 -10.61 -10.81
C HIS A 82 -10.77 -9.83 -10.74
N PHE A 83 -10.82 -8.53 -10.47
CA PHE A 83 -9.61 -7.74 -10.27
C PHE A 83 -9.85 -6.53 -9.38
N VAL A 84 -8.74 -5.99 -8.88
CA VAL A 84 -8.69 -4.75 -8.12
C VAL A 84 -7.52 -3.94 -8.65
N ASP A 85 -7.78 -2.67 -8.95
CA ASP A 85 -6.75 -1.72 -9.35
C ASP A 85 -6.41 -0.82 -8.16
N PHE A 86 -5.12 -0.60 -7.94
CA PHE A 86 -4.62 0.30 -6.92
C PHE A 86 -3.56 1.24 -7.48
N SER A 87 -3.55 2.46 -6.96
CA SER A 87 -2.49 3.44 -7.20
C SER A 87 -1.74 3.70 -5.90
N ILE A 88 -0.41 3.75 -5.98
CA ILE A 88 0.48 4.06 -4.85
C ILE A 88 1.28 5.30 -5.20
N VAL A 89 1.23 6.31 -4.33
CA VAL A 89 1.99 7.56 -4.48
C VAL A 89 2.71 7.86 -3.17
N PHE A 90 3.98 8.25 -3.26
CA PHE A 90 4.78 8.63 -2.10
C PHE A 90 4.78 10.15 -1.92
N TYR A 91 4.72 10.58 -0.67
CA TYR A 91 4.69 11.99 -0.28
C TYR A 91 5.73 12.28 0.77
N ALA A 92 6.22 13.52 0.84
CA ALA A 92 6.96 13.94 2.02
C ALA A 92 6.05 13.86 3.26
N ASN A 93 6.61 13.41 4.39
CA ASN A 93 5.87 13.10 5.61
C ASN A 93 4.92 14.24 6.04
N ASN A 94 3.64 13.90 6.24
CA ASN A 94 2.55 14.81 6.61
C ASN A 94 2.29 15.96 5.61
N THR A 95 2.69 15.84 4.35
CA THR A 95 2.45 16.85 3.30
C THR A 95 1.61 16.30 2.14
N ASN A 96 1.30 17.14 1.15
CA ASN A 96 0.76 16.70 -0.14
C ASN A 96 1.80 16.86 -1.27
N ASP A 97 3.07 17.00 -0.90
CA ASP A 97 4.17 17.14 -1.84
C ASP A 97 4.67 15.74 -2.23
N MET A 98 4.41 15.36 -3.48
CA MET A 98 4.83 14.06 -4.00
C MET A 98 6.34 13.96 -4.05
N VAL A 99 6.87 12.81 -3.66
CA VAL A 99 8.30 12.49 -3.77
C VAL A 99 8.50 11.33 -4.73
N THR A 100 9.52 11.44 -5.58
CA THR A 100 10.01 10.28 -6.34
C THR A 100 11.08 9.60 -5.51
N LEU A 101 10.92 8.31 -5.27
CA LEU A 101 11.96 7.52 -4.62
C LEU A 101 13.16 7.42 -5.56
N GLY A 102 14.31 7.93 -5.13
CA GLY A 102 15.55 7.86 -5.90
C GLY A 102 16.02 6.42 -6.05
N GLN A 103 16.68 6.10 -7.18
CA GLN A 103 17.31 4.79 -7.34
C GLN A 103 18.47 4.62 -6.36
N LEU A 104 18.48 3.44 -5.75
CA LEU A 104 19.50 2.90 -4.88
C LEU A 104 20.91 3.06 -5.48
N THR A 105 21.69 4.04 -5.03
CA THR A 105 23.13 4.04 -5.30
C THR A 105 23.82 3.09 -4.32
N THR A 106 24.08 1.87 -4.78
CA THR A 106 25.03 0.97 -4.11
C THR A 106 26.44 1.55 -4.28
N THR A 107 27.02 2.12 -3.23
CA THR A 107 28.48 2.33 -3.12
C THR A 107 29.12 1.17 -2.39
#